data_AF-A0A9X3E8H3-F1
#
_entry.id   AF-A0A9X3E8H3-F1
#
_cell.length_a   1.000
_cell.length_b   1.000
_cell.length_c   1.000
_cell.angle_alpha   90.00
_cell.angle_beta   90.00
_cell.angle_gamma   90.00
#
_symmetry.space_group_name_H-M   'P 1'
#
loop_
_entity.id
_entity.type
_entity.pdbx_description
1 polymer ?
#
loop_
_entity_poly.entity_id
_entity_poly.type
_entity_poly.pdbx_seq_one_letter_code
_entity_poly.pdbx_strand_id
1 'polypeptide(L)'
;MKLKQFLLALHLTRGIGRAAEAKIIYAIVNDLAPTHYPWSLDEVFSIIENYQQADNIKSSYHLACNRAETIASDYLTYFDDDYPPQLKEIYEPPLILFYVGNLAALRLPNVAVVGTRTATPYGLAVMRHLLPEVVKSGIAVVSGLAKGIDVMAHQITFANSGVPIAVIGTGIDMTYPAQNQALQQQIGQQGLVLSEYPPGTGPQRSHFPARNRIIAGLSSATLVIEAQQKSGSLITANLALQNNREVMVVPGSIFSENSLGANELLRFGAKMVTKSTDIMESIQLFDTI
;
A
#
# COMPACT_ATOMS: atom_id res chain seq x y z
N MET A 1 7.61 -28.10 3.96
CA MET A 1 7.59 -26.63 3.95
C MET A 1 6.49 -26.15 4.90
N LYS A 2 6.68 -25.05 5.64
CA LYS A 2 5.61 -24.47 6.48
C LYS A 2 4.58 -23.73 5.61
N LEU A 3 3.33 -23.58 6.06
CA LEU A 3 2.29 -22.84 5.33
C LEU A 3 2.76 -21.44 4.89
N LYS A 4 3.38 -20.69 5.81
CA LYS A 4 3.92 -19.35 5.51
C LYS A 4 4.93 -19.34 4.34
N GLN A 5 5.82 -20.33 4.28
CA GLN A 5 6.78 -20.49 3.19
C GLN A 5 6.11 -20.96 1.88
N PHE A 6 5.06 -21.79 2.00
CA PHE A 6 4.26 -22.22 0.85
C PHE A 6 3.57 -21.05 0.16
N LEU A 7 2.93 -20.16 0.92
CA LEU A 7 2.29 -18.95 0.39
C LEU A 7 3.31 -18.01 -0.27
N LEU A 8 4.49 -17.89 0.33
CA LEU A 8 5.59 -17.15 -0.29
C LEU A 8 6.05 -17.80 -1.60
N ALA A 9 6.18 -19.13 -1.68
CA ALA A 9 6.52 -19.82 -2.92
C ALA A 9 5.46 -19.58 -4.01
N LEU A 10 4.17 -19.59 -3.66
CA LEU A 10 3.09 -19.24 -4.61
C LEU A 10 3.25 -17.81 -5.13
N HIS A 11 3.45 -16.84 -4.25
CA HIS A 11 3.67 -15.44 -4.62
C HIS A 11 4.92 -15.23 -5.52
N LEU A 12 5.96 -16.02 -5.29
CA LEU A 12 7.21 -15.97 -6.08
C LEU A 12 7.10 -16.73 -7.43
N THR A 13 6.02 -17.47 -7.67
CA THR A 13 5.84 -18.30 -8.86
C THR A 13 5.43 -17.44 -10.06
N ARG A 14 6.20 -17.51 -11.15
CA ARG A 14 5.84 -16.82 -12.39
C ARG A 14 4.56 -17.41 -12.96
N GLY A 15 3.62 -16.53 -13.32
CA GLY A 15 2.29 -16.92 -13.80
C GLY A 15 1.22 -16.86 -12.71
N ILE A 16 1.60 -16.78 -11.43
CA ILE A 16 0.68 -16.43 -10.34
C ILE A 16 0.79 -14.93 -10.10
N GLY A 17 -0.29 -14.20 -10.39
CA GLY A 17 -0.41 -12.77 -10.13
C GLY A 17 -1.51 -12.47 -9.13
N ARG A 18 -1.72 -11.19 -8.81
CA ARG A 18 -2.68 -10.74 -7.78
C ARG A 18 -4.09 -11.32 -7.89
N ALA A 19 -4.64 -11.40 -9.10
CA ALA A 19 -5.96 -12.00 -9.30
C ALA A 19 -5.98 -13.51 -8.92
N ALA A 20 -4.92 -14.24 -9.25
CA ALA A 20 -4.77 -15.63 -8.85
C ALA A 20 -4.54 -15.76 -7.33
N GLU A 21 -3.72 -14.89 -6.74
CA GLU A 21 -3.52 -14.82 -5.30
C GLU A 21 -4.82 -14.54 -4.56
N ALA A 22 -5.66 -13.63 -5.05
CA ALA A 22 -6.97 -13.34 -4.48
C ALA A 22 -7.90 -14.56 -4.51
N LYS A 23 -7.91 -15.33 -5.61
CA LYS A 23 -8.65 -16.60 -5.68
C LYS A 23 -8.10 -17.63 -4.69
N ILE A 24 -6.78 -17.72 -4.53
CA ILE A 24 -6.14 -18.61 -3.55
C ILE A 24 -6.52 -18.20 -2.12
N ILE A 25 -6.47 -16.91 -1.79
CA ILE A 25 -6.91 -16.39 -0.49
C ILE A 25 -8.36 -16.78 -0.23
N TYR A 26 -9.25 -16.52 -1.20
CA TYR A 26 -10.66 -16.87 -1.10
C TYR A 26 -10.86 -18.37 -0.85
N ALA A 27 -10.18 -19.23 -1.62
CA ALA A 27 -10.27 -20.67 -1.44
C ALA A 27 -9.75 -21.12 -0.06
N ILE A 28 -8.65 -20.56 0.43
CA ILE A 28 -8.12 -20.90 1.77
C ILE A 28 -9.08 -20.47 2.89
N VAL A 29 -9.72 -19.32 2.74
CA VAL A 29 -10.68 -18.82 3.74
C VAL A 29 -11.96 -19.66 3.77
N ASN A 30 -12.45 -20.13 2.62
CA ASN A 30 -13.78 -20.75 2.52
C ASN A 30 -13.76 -22.28 2.41
N ASP A 31 -12.78 -22.85 1.70
CA ASP A 31 -12.79 -24.24 1.26
C ASP A 31 -11.57 -25.04 1.78
N LEU A 32 -10.42 -24.38 1.90
CA LEU A 32 -9.12 -24.97 2.24
C LEU A 32 -8.63 -24.39 3.57
N ALA A 33 -9.29 -24.74 4.68
CA ALA A 33 -8.91 -24.20 5.98
C ALA A 33 -7.40 -24.41 6.27
N PRO A 34 -6.64 -23.37 6.70
CA PRO A 34 -5.20 -23.45 6.98
C PRO A 34 -4.78 -24.61 7.88
N THR A 35 -5.67 -25.07 8.75
CA THR A 35 -5.48 -26.22 9.65
C THR A 35 -5.33 -27.56 8.93
N HIS A 36 -5.77 -27.66 7.68
CA HIS A 36 -5.67 -28.87 6.85
C HIS A 36 -4.42 -28.91 5.95
N TYR A 37 -3.53 -27.92 6.05
CA TYR A 37 -2.26 -27.93 5.33
C TYR A 37 -1.37 -29.13 5.75
N PRO A 38 -0.68 -29.85 4.82
CA PRO A 38 -0.42 -29.49 3.42
C PRO A 38 -1.50 -29.91 2.41
N TRP A 39 -1.86 -28.99 1.50
CA TRP A 39 -2.70 -29.27 0.33
C TRP A 39 -1.89 -29.84 -0.84
N SER A 40 -2.58 -30.51 -1.76
CA SER A 40 -1.94 -30.96 -3.00
C SER A 40 -1.75 -29.79 -3.97
N LEU A 41 -0.69 -29.83 -4.80
CA LEU A 41 -0.47 -28.78 -5.80
C LEU A 41 -1.57 -28.74 -6.86
N ASP A 42 -2.12 -29.89 -7.23
CA ASP A 42 -3.20 -29.96 -8.20
C ASP A 42 -4.49 -29.33 -7.66
N GLU A 43 -4.79 -29.52 -6.38
CA GLU A 43 -5.91 -28.85 -5.69
C GLU A 43 -5.73 -27.33 -5.72
N VAL A 44 -4.56 -26.82 -5.30
CA VAL A 44 -4.30 -25.37 -5.28
C VAL A 44 -4.30 -24.77 -6.68
N PHE A 45 -3.72 -25.46 -7.66
CA PHE A 45 -3.61 -24.95 -9.03
C PHE A 45 -4.91 -25.05 -9.83
N SER A 46 -5.82 -25.95 -9.45
CA SER A 46 -7.16 -26.00 -10.05
C SER A 46 -7.95 -24.69 -9.86
N ILE A 47 -7.69 -23.96 -8.76
CA ILE A 47 -8.35 -22.68 -8.42
C ILE A 47 -7.99 -21.55 -9.39
N ILE A 48 -6.83 -21.61 -10.06
CA ILE A 48 -6.27 -20.46 -10.78
C ILE A 48 -6.94 -20.21 -12.16
N GLU A 49 -7.64 -21.21 -12.73
CA GLU A 49 -8.31 -21.21 -14.07
C GLU A 49 -7.39 -20.83 -15.28
N ASN A 50 -7.72 -21.30 -16.50
CA ASN A 50 -6.90 -21.20 -17.75
C ASN A 50 -5.60 -22.03 -17.78
N TYR A 51 -5.72 -23.33 -17.51
CA TYR A 51 -4.62 -24.29 -17.40
C TYR A 51 -3.98 -24.74 -18.73
N GLN A 52 -3.79 -23.84 -19.70
CA GLN A 52 -3.04 -24.13 -20.94
C GLN A 52 -1.50 -24.07 -20.74
N GLN A 53 -1.01 -23.67 -19.56
CA GLN A 53 0.42 -23.57 -19.22
C GLN A 53 0.79 -24.21 -17.86
N ALA A 54 0.02 -25.22 -17.44
CA ALA A 54 0.22 -26.03 -16.23
C ALA A 54 1.69 -26.29 -15.88
N ASP A 55 2.44 -26.79 -16.87
CA ASP A 55 3.79 -27.31 -16.68
C ASP A 55 4.80 -26.19 -16.46
N ASN A 56 4.60 -25.02 -17.08
CA ASN A 56 5.47 -23.85 -16.87
C ASN A 56 5.30 -23.27 -15.47
N ILE A 57 4.06 -23.21 -14.97
CA ILE A 57 3.76 -22.73 -13.62
C ILE A 57 4.31 -23.71 -12.59
N LYS A 58 4.07 -25.02 -12.76
CA LYS A 58 4.64 -26.08 -11.90
C LYS A 58 6.18 -25.99 -11.85
N SER A 59 6.82 -25.85 -13.00
CA SER A 59 8.28 -25.69 -13.09
C SER A 59 8.77 -24.43 -12.38
N SER A 60 8.08 -23.30 -12.58
CA SER A 60 8.41 -22.06 -11.87
C SER A 60 8.17 -22.15 -10.36
N TYR A 61 7.18 -22.93 -9.93
CA TYR A 61 6.88 -23.12 -8.51
C TYR A 61 7.99 -23.89 -7.80
N HIS A 62 8.59 -24.90 -8.42
CA HIS A 62 9.75 -25.59 -7.86
C HIS A 62 10.94 -24.63 -7.65
N LEU A 63 11.20 -23.74 -8.61
CA LEU A 63 12.20 -22.68 -8.47
C LEU A 63 11.84 -21.69 -7.35
N ALA A 64 10.56 -21.36 -7.24
CA ALA A 64 10.04 -20.45 -6.22
C ALA A 64 10.14 -21.04 -4.79
N CYS A 65 9.99 -22.36 -4.62
CA CYS A 65 10.20 -23.03 -3.34
C CYS A 65 11.63 -22.82 -2.83
N ASN A 66 12.64 -23.06 -3.68
CA ASN A 66 14.04 -22.83 -3.32
C ASN A 66 14.26 -21.36 -2.94
N ARG A 67 13.70 -20.42 -3.72
CA ARG A 67 13.81 -18.99 -3.42
C ARG A 67 13.13 -18.62 -2.10
N ALA A 68 11.97 -19.20 -1.80
CA ALA A 68 11.23 -18.96 -0.56
C ALA A 68 11.99 -19.45 0.69
N GLU A 69 12.83 -20.49 0.55
CA GLU A 69 13.69 -20.97 1.62
C GLU A 69 14.91 -20.07 1.86
N THR A 70 15.43 -19.42 0.83
CA THR A 70 16.68 -18.65 0.89
C THR A 70 16.49 -17.13 0.97
N ILE A 71 15.26 -16.62 0.84
CA ILE A 71 14.98 -15.19 0.81
C ILE A 71 15.30 -14.53 2.17
N ALA A 72 16.23 -13.58 2.15
CA ALA A 72 16.68 -12.86 3.34
C ALA A 72 15.92 -11.53 3.49
N SER A 73 14.60 -11.59 3.62
CA SER A 73 13.76 -10.42 3.88
C SER A 73 12.57 -10.81 4.73
N ASP A 74 12.18 -9.92 5.63
CA ASP A 74 10.98 -10.13 6.44
C ASP A 74 9.73 -9.94 5.59
N TYR A 75 8.72 -10.77 5.88
CA TYR A 75 7.44 -10.72 5.18
C TYR A 75 6.29 -11.14 6.09
N LEU A 76 5.12 -10.58 5.78
CA LEU A 76 3.82 -10.96 6.29
C LEU A 76 3.04 -11.72 5.24
N THR A 77 2.24 -12.68 5.68
CA THR A 77 1.21 -13.31 4.86
C THR A 77 -0.17 -12.79 5.25
N TYR A 78 -1.14 -12.88 4.34
CA TYR A 78 -2.55 -12.58 4.61
C TYR A 78 -3.10 -13.24 5.89
N PHE A 79 -2.54 -14.39 6.28
CA PHE A 79 -2.99 -15.19 7.42
C PHE A 79 -2.19 -14.95 8.71
N ASP A 80 -1.20 -14.05 8.69
CA ASP A 80 -0.48 -13.67 9.91
C ASP A 80 -1.33 -12.70 10.75
N ASP A 81 -1.20 -12.77 12.08
CA ASP A 81 -1.96 -11.92 13.02
C ASP A 81 -1.63 -10.42 12.86
N ASP A 82 -0.38 -10.10 12.48
CA ASP A 82 0.06 -8.73 12.23
C ASP A 82 -0.41 -8.19 10.86
N TYR A 83 -1.06 -9.01 10.03
CA TYR A 83 -1.59 -8.54 8.75
C TYR A 83 -2.78 -7.60 8.96
N PRO A 84 -2.77 -6.36 8.43
CA PRO A 84 -3.79 -5.35 8.71
C PRO A 84 -5.21 -5.82 8.30
N PRO A 85 -6.18 -5.89 9.24
CA PRO A 85 -7.55 -6.30 8.93
C PRO A 85 -8.20 -5.47 7.82
N GLN A 86 -8.01 -4.15 7.82
CA GLN A 86 -8.54 -3.25 6.81
C GLN A 86 -8.02 -3.52 5.39
N LEU A 87 -6.82 -4.12 5.30
CA LEU A 87 -6.22 -4.51 4.03
C LEU A 87 -6.74 -5.88 3.56
N LYS A 88 -7.43 -6.66 4.41
CA LYS A 88 -8.14 -7.87 4.00
C LYS A 88 -9.44 -7.56 3.26
N GLU A 89 -10.01 -6.38 3.51
CA GLU A 89 -11.31 -5.93 2.97
C GLU A 89 -11.24 -5.42 1.52
N ILE A 90 -10.04 -5.14 1.00
CA ILE A 90 -9.91 -4.58 -0.34
C ILE A 90 -10.06 -5.63 -1.44
N TYR A 91 -10.40 -5.18 -2.64
CA TYR A 91 -10.34 -6.03 -3.83
C TYR A 91 -8.87 -6.44 -4.13
N GLU A 92 -8.66 -7.75 -4.37
CA GLU A 92 -7.34 -8.37 -4.57
C GLU A 92 -6.32 -8.07 -3.46
N PRO A 93 -6.55 -8.40 -2.18
CA PRO A 93 -5.61 -8.09 -1.10
C PRO A 93 -4.25 -8.78 -1.33
N PRO A 94 -3.10 -8.14 -0.98
CA PRO A 94 -1.79 -8.76 -1.19
C PRO A 94 -1.66 -10.05 -0.37
N LEU A 95 -1.30 -11.16 -1.01
CA LEU A 95 -1.05 -12.41 -0.27
C LEU A 95 0.19 -12.29 0.61
N ILE A 96 1.23 -11.61 0.10
CA ILE A 96 2.51 -11.38 0.76
C ILE A 96 2.82 -9.89 0.80
N LEU A 97 3.30 -9.42 1.94
CA LEU A 97 3.91 -8.10 2.09
C LEU A 97 5.31 -8.24 2.66
N PHE A 98 6.32 -7.90 1.88
CA PHE A 98 7.68 -7.71 2.38
C PHE A 98 7.75 -6.41 3.15
N TYR A 99 8.57 -6.38 4.21
CA TYR A 99 8.71 -5.18 5.01
C TYR A 99 10.11 -4.98 5.58
N VAL A 100 10.39 -3.73 5.94
CA VAL A 100 11.52 -3.33 6.79
C VAL A 100 11.00 -2.28 7.78
N GLY A 101 11.30 -2.45 9.05
CA GLY A 101 10.87 -1.54 10.13
C GLY A 101 9.93 -2.20 11.12
N ASN A 102 9.14 -1.40 11.83
CA ASN A 102 8.33 -1.87 12.96
C ASN A 102 6.86 -2.06 12.56
N LEU A 103 6.38 -3.30 12.60
CA LEU A 103 4.98 -3.65 12.30
C LEU A 103 3.97 -3.04 13.27
N ALA A 104 4.38 -2.61 14.46
CA ALA A 104 3.50 -1.88 15.38
C ALA A 104 2.92 -0.61 14.74
N ALA A 105 3.57 -0.05 13.72
CA ALA A 105 3.04 1.08 12.94
C ALA A 105 1.69 0.76 12.28
N LEU A 106 1.42 -0.50 11.91
CA LEU A 106 0.17 -0.92 11.28
C LEU A 106 -1.05 -0.87 12.21
N ARG A 107 -0.81 -0.79 13.53
CA ARG A 107 -1.84 -0.70 14.57
C ARG A 107 -2.21 0.74 14.92
N LEU A 108 -1.49 1.72 14.36
CA LEU A 108 -1.77 3.13 14.60
C LEU A 108 -2.96 3.61 13.73
N PRO A 109 -3.77 4.56 14.23
CA PRO A 109 -4.66 5.32 13.37
C PRO A 109 -3.80 5.98 12.28
N ASN A 110 -4.25 5.96 11.02
CA ASN A 110 -3.40 6.40 9.94
C ASN A 110 -4.16 7.04 8.78
N VAL A 111 -3.47 7.93 8.06
CA VAL A 111 -4.00 8.67 6.92
C VAL A 111 -3.08 8.51 5.72
N ALA A 112 -3.66 8.17 4.57
CA ALA A 112 -2.95 8.24 3.30
C ALA A 112 -2.80 9.70 2.88
N VAL A 113 -1.59 10.14 2.58
CA VAL A 113 -1.36 11.48 2.01
C VAL A 113 -0.81 11.32 0.60
N VAL A 114 -1.58 11.79 -0.39
CA VAL A 114 -1.25 11.66 -1.80
C VAL A 114 -1.39 12.99 -2.52
N GLY A 115 -0.64 13.14 -3.61
CA GLY A 115 -0.83 14.29 -4.49
C GLY A 115 0.17 14.34 -5.62
N THR A 116 0.27 15.51 -6.24
CA THR A 116 1.09 15.73 -7.42
C THR A 116 2.57 15.40 -7.19
N ARG A 117 3.22 14.93 -8.26
CA ARG A 117 4.67 14.71 -8.28
C ARG A 117 5.47 16.00 -8.39
N THR A 118 4.81 17.11 -8.73
CA THR A 118 5.37 18.46 -8.87
C THR A 118 4.66 19.41 -7.91
N ALA A 119 4.96 19.26 -6.62
CA ALA A 119 4.30 20.04 -5.56
C ALA A 119 4.50 21.55 -5.77
N THR A 120 3.40 22.30 -5.74
CA THR A 120 3.45 23.77 -5.91
C THR A 120 3.76 24.45 -4.58
N PRO A 121 4.19 25.73 -4.56
CA PRO A 121 4.33 26.48 -3.30
C PRO A 121 3.07 26.45 -2.43
N TYR A 122 1.89 26.43 -3.05
CA TYR A 122 0.62 26.24 -2.36
C TYR A 122 0.55 24.87 -1.67
N GLY A 123 0.77 23.78 -2.40
CA GLY A 123 0.80 22.42 -1.82
C GLY A 123 1.82 22.28 -0.68
N LEU A 124 3.01 22.89 -0.80
CA LEU A 124 4.00 22.89 0.28
C LEU A 124 3.50 23.63 1.54
N ALA A 125 2.85 24.79 1.35
CA ALA A 125 2.31 25.59 2.45
C ALA A 125 1.16 24.85 3.16
N VAL A 126 0.25 24.26 2.38
CA VAL A 126 -0.84 23.41 2.89
C VAL A 126 -0.30 22.27 3.73
N MET A 127 0.68 21.51 3.21
CA MET A 127 1.26 20.38 3.92
C MET A 127 1.88 20.78 5.26
N ARG A 128 2.61 21.90 5.28
CA ARG A 128 3.20 22.46 6.51
C ARG A 128 2.17 23.01 7.49
N HIS A 129 0.99 23.39 7.01
CA HIS A 129 -0.10 23.87 7.85
C HIS A 129 -0.88 22.71 8.48
N LEU A 130 -1.25 21.71 7.67
CA LEU A 130 -2.20 20.66 8.08
C LEU A 130 -1.54 19.49 8.82
N LEU A 131 -0.41 18.97 8.32
CA LEU A 131 0.13 17.71 8.82
C LEU A 131 0.76 17.75 10.22
N PRO A 132 1.41 18.84 10.68
CA PRO A 132 2.08 18.82 11.99
C PRO A 132 1.17 18.43 13.16
N GLU A 133 -0.06 18.94 13.20
CA GLU A 133 -1.01 18.62 14.28
C GLU A 133 -1.55 17.19 14.16
N VAL A 134 -1.84 16.74 12.93
CA VAL A 134 -2.26 15.35 12.65
C VAL A 134 -1.18 14.36 13.11
N VAL A 135 0.08 14.65 12.82
CA VAL A 135 1.20 13.80 13.24
C VAL A 135 1.35 13.78 14.76
N LYS A 136 1.25 14.96 15.40
CA LYS A 136 1.38 15.09 16.86
C LYS A 136 0.25 14.43 17.64
N SER A 137 -0.91 14.20 17.02
CA SER A 137 -2.00 13.43 17.64
C SER A 137 -1.82 11.92 17.55
N GLY A 138 -0.67 11.44 17.04
CA GLY A 138 -0.33 10.02 16.99
C GLY A 138 -0.84 9.32 15.73
N ILE A 139 -1.33 10.06 14.73
CA ILE A 139 -1.77 9.49 13.46
C ILE A 139 -0.55 9.25 12.57
N ALA A 140 -0.38 8.00 12.13
CA ALA A 140 0.68 7.63 11.20
C ALA A 140 0.36 8.11 9.78
N VAL A 141 1.39 8.43 9.01
CA VAL A 141 1.25 8.93 7.64
C VAL A 141 1.66 7.85 6.65
N VAL A 142 0.68 7.39 5.87
CA VAL A 142 0.89 6.41 4.80
C VAL A 142 1.12 7.16 3.49
N SER A 143 2.20 6.86 2.78
CA SER A 143 2.42 7.43 1.45
C SER A 143 3.39 6.57 0.63
N GLY A 144 3.76 7.07 -0.54
CA GLY A 144 4.34 6.28 -1.60
C GLY A 144 5.79 6.49 -1.94
N LEU A 145 6.50 7.35 -1.22
CA LEU A 145 7.87 7.76 -1.57
C LEU A 145 8.03 8.30 -3.01
N ALA A 146 6.95 8.69 -3.70
CA ALA A 146 7.07 9.37 -4.99
C ALA A 146 7.64 10.79 -4.82
N LYS A 147 8.06 11.42 -5.93
CA LYS A 147 8.41 12.86 -5.89
C LYS A 147 7.20 13.70 -5.46
N GLY A 148 7.45 14.92 -4.99
CA GLY A 148 6.39 15.87 -4.66
C GLY A 148 5.76 15.59 -3.30
N ILE A 149 4.43 15.47 -3.28
CA ILE A 149 3.65 15.38 -2.04
C ILE A 149 4.04 14.18 -1.17
N ASP A 150 4.28 13.01 -1.75
CA ASP A 150 4.59 11.78 -0.99
C ASP A 150 5.86 11.91 -0.13
N VAL A 151 6.97 12.36 -0.73
CA VAL A 151 8.23 12.61 0.02
C VAL A 151 8.03 13.67 1.09
N MET A 152 7.30 14.74 0.76
CA MET A 152 7.03 15.81 1.73
C MET A 152 6.21 15.31 2.92
N ALA A 153 5.23 14.43 2.69
CA ALA A 153 4.43 13.82 3.75
C ALA A 153 5.32 13.11 4.76
N HIS A 154 6.25 12.27 4.30
CA HIS A 154 7.20 11.57 5.16
C HIS A 154 8.18 12.53 5.85
N GLN A 155 8.69 13.54 5.15
CA GLN A 155 9.61 14.54 5.72
C GLN A 155 8.96 15.33 6.86
N ILE A 156 7.70 15.78 6.68
CA ILE A 156 6.96 16.50 7.72
C ILE A 156 6.63 15.58 8.89
N THR A 157 6.33 14.31 8.61
CA THR A 157 6.11 13.28 9.63
C THR A 157 7.33 13.17 10.53
N PHE A 158 8.52 13.00 9.95
CA PHE A 158 9.77 12.96 10.71
C PHE A 158 10.06 14.26 11.48
N ALA A 159 9.86 15.41 10.83
CA ALA A 159 10.08 16.71 11.46
C ALA A 159 9.19 16.94 12.70
N ASN A 160 8.09 16.18 12.83
CA ASN A 160 7.17 16.24 13.95
C ASN A 160 7.20 14.96 14.82
N SER A 161 8.26 14.15 14.72
CA SER A 161 8.44 12.91 15.50
C SER A 161 7.31 11.89 15.34
N GLY A 162 6.69 11.85 14.15
CA GLY A 162 5.66 10.91 13.79
C GLY A 162 6.15 9.59 13.22
N VAL A 163 5.20 8.72 12.88
CA VAL A 163 5.47 7.40 12.29
C VAL A 163 5.13 7.41 10.80
N PRO A 164 6.13 7.36 9.90
CA PRO A 164 5.89 7.23 8.47
C PRO A 164 5.74 5.75 8.07
N ILE A 165 4.77 5.49 7.19
CA ILE A 165 4.56 4.18 6.55
C ILE A 165 4.69 4.38 5.04
N ALA A 166 5.76 3.88 4.45
CA ALA A 166 5.97 3.94 3.01
C ALA A 166 5.53 2.63 2.36
N VAL A 167 4.70 2.71 1.33
CA VAL A 167 4.41 1.56 0.48
C VAL A 167 5.13 1.78 -0.85
N ILE A 168 5.93 0.83 -1.35
CA ILE A 168 6.79 1.04 -2.55
C ILE A 168 6.45 0.10 -3.71
N GLY A 169 6.78 0.52 -4.93
CA GLY A 169 6.53 -0.22 -6.18
C GLY A 169 7.72 -1.05 -6.67
N THR A 170 8.65 -1.38 -5.78
CA THR A 170 9.92 -2.07 -6.05
C THR A 170 10.18 -3.09 -4.95
N GLY A 171 11.14 -3.99 -5.12
CA GLY A 171 11.66 -4.80 -4.01
C GLY A 171 12.12 -3.92 -2.85
N ILE A 172 12.07 -4.47 -1.63
CA ILE A 172 12.40 -3.72 -0.40
C ILE A 172 13.86 -3.21 -0.37
N ASP A 173 14.72 -3.89 -1.12
CA ASP A 173 16.14 -3.63 -1.36
C ASP A 173 16.41 -2.64 -2.51
N MET A 174 15.36 -2.21 -3.21
CA MET A 174 15.44 -1.29 -4.34
C MET A 174 14.73 0.02 -3.99
N THR A 175 15.23 1.13 -4.55
CA THR A 175 14.65 2.46 -4.33
C THR A 175 14.29 3.11 -5.66
N TYR A 176 13.05 3.62 -5.75
CA TYR A 176 12.65 4.50 -6.84
C TYR A 176 11.74 5.64 -6.34
N PRO A 177 12.03 6.91 -6.69
CA PRO A 177 13.20 7.37 -7.43
C PRO A 177 14.49 7.28 -6.58
N ALA A 178 15.65 7.08 -7.21
CA ALA A 178 16.93 6.86 -6.52
C ALA A 178 17.31 7.96 -5.51
N GLN A 179 16.94 9.22 -5.79
CA GLN A 179 17.15 10.36 -4.88
C GLN A 179 16.49 10.20 -3.50
N ASN A 180 15.49 9.32 -3.35
CA ASN A 180 14.77 9.10 -2.10
C ASN A 180 15.35 7.95 -1.27
N GLN A 181 16.52 7.40 -1.65
CA GLN A 181 17.13 6.24 -0.97
C GLN A 181 17.38 6.50 0.51
N ALA A 182 17.95 7.66 0.86
CA ALA A 182 18.20 8.03 2.24
C ALA A 182 16.91 8.10 3.06
N LEU A 183 15.84 8.64 2.47
CA LEU A 183 14.54 8.71 3.13
C LEU A 183 13.91 7.33 3.31
N GLN A 184 13.96 6.45 2.30
CA GLN A 184 13.47 5.07 2.42
C GLN A 184 14.21 4.31 3.53
N GLN A 185 15.54 4.45 3.62
CA GLN A 185 16.34 3.85 4.68
C GLN A 185 15.95 4.38 6.06
N GLN A 186 15.75 5.70 6.18
CA GLN A 186 15.31 6.30 7.44
C GLN A 186 13.92 5.79 7.86
N ILE A 187 12.98 5.67 6.92
CA ILE A 187 11.65 5.06 7.18
C ILE A 187 11.81 3.62 7.63
N GLY A 188 12.68 2.83 7.00
CA GLY A 188 12.95 1.45 7.43
C GLY A 188 13.52 1.32 8.85
N GLN A 189 14.19 2.36 9.36
CA GLN A 189 14.76 2.36 10.71
C GLN A 189 13.80 2.85 11.80
N GLN A 190 12.92 3.80 11.45
CA GLN A 190 12.13 4.57 12.43
C GLN A 190 10.62 4.51 12.18
N GLY A 191 10.19 3.84 11.12
CA GLY A 191 8.79 3.66 10.73
C GLY A 191 8.62 2.28 10.09
N LEU A 192 7.95 2.25 8.94
CA LEU A 192 7.70 1.00 8.21
C LEU A 192 7.75 1.21 6.70
N VAL A 193 8.49 0.36 5.99
CA VAL A 193 8.44 0.26 4.53
C VAL A 193 7.77 -1.07 4.17
N LEU A 194 6.80 -1.03 3.27
CA LEU A 194 6.05 -2.19 2.76
C LEU A 194 6.23 -2.32 1.26
N SER A 195 6.31 -3.56 0.78
CA SER A 195 6.25 -3.88 -0.64
C SER A 195 5.55 -5.20 -0.91
N GLU A 196 4.73 -5.23 -1.97
CA GLU A 196 4.20 -6.48 -2.52
C GLU A 196 5.21 -7.16 -3.47
N TYR A 197 6.36 -6.54 -3.72
CA TYR A 197 7.33 -7.06 -4.69
C TYR A 197 8.51 -7.70 -3.97
N PRO A 198 8.97 -8.88 -4.43
CA PRO A 198 10.08 -9.56 -3.79
C PRO A 198 11.40 -8.82 -4.01
N PRO A 199 12.41 -9.04 -3.14
CA PRO A 199 13.74 -8.46 -3.28
C PRO A 199 14.35 -8.68 -4.67
N GLY A 200 15.07 -7.68 -5.16
CA GLY A 200 15.62 -7.61 -6.52
C GLY A 200 14.64 -7.11 -7.58
N THR A 201 13.38 -6.80 -7.22
CA THR A 201 12.40 -6.31 -8.20
C THR A 201 12.62 -4.82 -8.48
N GLY A 202 13.05 -4.49 -9.70
CA GLY A 202 13.21 -3.11 -10.16
C GLY A 202 11.90 -2.37 -10.40
N PRO A 203 11.96 -1.05 -10.65
CA PRO A 203 10.77 -0.23 -10.90
C PRO A 203 10.13 -0.56 -12.25
N GLN A 204 8.83 -0.86 -12.25
CA GLN A 204 8.04 -1.02 -13.46
C GLN A 204 6.84 -0.08 -13.44
N ARG A 205 6.47 0.48 -14.61
CA ARG A 205 5.38 1.47 -14.70
C ARG A 205 4.05 0.96 -14.13
N SER A 206 3.75 -0.32 -14.34
CA SER A 206 2.55 -1.00 -13.83
C SER A 206 2.54 -1.17 -12.32
N HIS A 207 3.70 -1.14 -11.65
CA HIS A 207 3.78 -1.34 -10.20
C HIS A 207 3.24 -0.16 -9.41
N PHE A 208 3.38 1.07 -9.93
CA PHE A 208 2.98 2.26 -9.18
C PHE A 208 1.45 2.38 -9.03
N PRO A 209 0.63 2.22 -10.09
CA PRO A 209 -0.82 2.15 -9.92
C PRO A 209 -1.26 0.94 -9.10
N ALA A 210 -0.62 -0.22 -9.30
CA ALA A 210 -0.96 -1.44 -8.57
C ALA A 210 -0.78 -1.26 -7.06
N ARG A 211 0.35 -0.67 -6.64
CA ARG A 211 0.64 -0.47 -5.22
C ARG A 211 -0.24 0.59 -4.55
N ASN A 212 -0.84 1.52 -5.30
CA ASN A 212 -1.74 2.53 -4.73
C ASN A 212 -2.96 1.91 -4.03
N ARG A 213 -3.38 0.70 -4.44
CA ARG A 213 -4.45 -0.03 -3.75
C ARG A 213 -4.09 -0.38 -2.30
N ILE A 214 -2.80 -0.63 -2.03
CA ILE A 214 -2.30 -0.95 -0.68
C ILE A 214 -2.28 0.31 0.16
N ILE A 215 -1.87 1.46 -0.40
CA ILE A 215 -1.95 2.76 0.29
C ILE A 215 -3.40 3.06 0.68
N ALA A 216 -4.32 3.00 -0.29
CA ALA A 216 -5.73 3.27 -0.07
C ALA A 216 -6.37 2.27 0.89
N GLY A 217 -6.03 0.98 0.76
CA GLY A 217 -6.58 -0.10 1.57
C GLY A 217 -6.10 -0.13 3.01
N LEU A 218 -4.83 0.24 3.24
CA LEU A 218 -4.24 0.29 4.57
C LEU A 218 -4.79 1.47 5.41
N SER A 219 -5.28 2.51 4.73
CA SER A 219 -5.58 3.81 5.34
C SER A 219 -7.04 3.99 5.74
N SER A 220 -7.26 4.61 6.91
CA SER A 220 -8.60 4.95 7.39
C SER A 220 -9.27 5.97 6.49
N ALA A 221 -8.49 6.96 6.03
CA ALA A 221 -8.91 7.98 5.09
C ALA A 221 -7.75 8.36 4.16
N THR A 222 -8.07 8.93 3.01
CA THR A 222 -7.08 9.42 2.02
C THR A 222 -7.20 10.93 1.85
N LEU A 223 -6.16 11.66 2.21
CA LEU A 223 -5.99 13.09 1.99
C LEU A 223 -5.30 13.36 0.64
N VAL A 224 -6.00 14.06 -0.25
CA VAL A 224 -5.50 14.55 -1.53
C VAL A 224 -5.14 16.03 -1.40
N ILE A 225 -3.86 16.35 -1.56
CA ILE A 225 -3.36 17.73 -1.43
C ILE A 225 -3.51 18.52 -2.72
N GLU A 226 -3.01 17.95 -3.82
CA GLU A 226 -3.08 18.51 -5.17
C GLU A 226 -3.16 17.34 -6.15
N ALA A 227 -4.07 17.41 -7.11
CA ALA A 227 -4.22 16.39 -8.14
C ALA A 227 -4.68 17.01 -9.46
N GLN A 228 -3.92 16.74 -10.53
CA GLN A 228 -4.37 16.98 -11.91
C GLN A 228 -5.42 15.95 -12.31
N GLN A 229 -6.21 16.25 -13.34
CA GLN A 229 -7.05 15.25 -14.00
C GLN A 229 -6.19 14.08 -14.51
N LYS A 230 -6.73 12.85 -14.41
CA LYS A 230 -6.03 11.61 -14.80
C LYS A 230 -4.68 11.37 -14.09
N SER A 231 -4.46 11.98 -12.92
CA SER A 231 -3.24 11.76 -12.12
C SER A 231 -3.27 10.45 -11.34
N GLY A 232 -2.09 9.96 -10.96
CA GLY A 232 -1.98 8.77 -10.10
C GLY A 232 -2.62 8.95 -8.72
N SER A 233 -2.68 10.17 -8.20
CA SER A 233 -3.33 10.51 -6.92
C SER A 233 -4.85 10.37 -6.99
N LEU A 234 -5.46 10.71 -8.15
CA LEU A 234 -6.88 10.43 -8.39
C LEU A 234 -7.18 8.94 -8.44
N ILE A 235 -6.26 8.13 -9.00
CA ILE A 235 -6.40 6.66 -8.96
C ILE A 235 -6.47 6.19 -7.51
N THR A 236 -5.57 6.67 -6.64
CA THR A 236 -5.60 6.32 -5.21
C THR A 236 -6.89 6.77 -4.52
N ALA A 237 -7.37 7.99 -4.79
CA ALA A 237 -8.63 8.48 -4.24
C ALA A 237 -9.82 7.61 -4.68
N ASN A 238 -9.89 7.23 -5.95
CA ASN A 238 -10.94 6.33 -6.43
C ASN A 238 -10.85 4.93 -5.79
N LEU A 239 -9.64 4.39 -5.60
CA LEU A 239 -9.44 3.13 -4.90
C LEU A 239 -9.89 3.23 -3.43
N ALA A 240 -9.66 4.36 -2.77
CA ALA A 240 -10.14 4.59 -1.41
C ALA A 240 -11.67 4.56 -1.35
N LEU A 241 -12.37 5.26 -2.27
CA LEU A 241 -13.83 5.20 -2.36
C LEU A 241 -14.35 3.78 -2.63
N GLN A 242 -13.70 3.04 -3.52
CA GLN A 242 -14.06 1.64 -3.82
C GLN A 242 -13.90 0.71 -2.61
N ASN A 243 -12.95 1.03 -1.71
CA ASN A 243 -12.74 0.32 -0.45
C ASN A 243 -13.59 0.87 0.70
N ASN A 244 -14.61 1.69 0.43
CA ASN A 244 -15.44 2.39 1.42
C ASN A 244 -14.62 3.22 2.43
N ARG A 245 -13.51 3.81 1.99
CA ARG A 245 -12.68 4.71 2.79
C ARG A 245 -13.01 6.17 2.46
N GLU A 246 -12.94 7.02 3.47
CA GLU A 246 -13.20 8.44 3.27
C GLU A 246 -12.11 9.11 2.43
N VAL A 247 -12.52 9.92 1.46
CA VAL A 247 -11.62 10.76 0.68
C VAL A 247 -11.79 12.20 1.10
N MET A 248 -10.67 12.79 1.48
CA MET A 248 -10.52 14.14 1.94
C MET A 248 -9.69 14.93 0.96
N VAL A 249 -10.06 16.17 0.67
CA VAL A 249 -9.42 16.94 -0.39
C VAL A 249 -9.23 18.39 0.02
N VAL A 250 -8.03 18.90 -0.23
CA VAL A 250 -7.74 20.33 -0.08
C VAL A 250 -8.25 21.07 -1.32
N PRO A 251 -9.10 22.10 -1.16
CA PRO A 251 -9.60 22.89 -2.29
C PRO A 251 -8.47 23.73 -2.88
N GLY A 252 -8.45 23.88 -4.21
CA GLY A 252 -7.46 24.72 -4.88
C GLY A 252 -8.06 25.72 -5.87
N SER A 253 -7.22 26.61 -6.40
CA SER A 253 -7.64 27.59 -7.40
C SER A 253 -8.20 26.89 -8.64
N ILE A 254 -9.35 27.34 -9.15
CA ILE A 254 -9.94 26.83 -10.40
C ILE A 254 -9.07 27.11 -11.64
N PHE A 255 -8.08 28.01 -11.53
CA PHE A 255 -7.11 28.32 -12.58
C PHE A 255 -5.84 27.46 -12.49
N SER A 256 -5.69 26.64 -11.44
CA SER A 256 -4.54 25.77 -11.26
C SER A 256 -4.82 24.38 -11.84
N GLU A 257 -4.03 23.96 -12.82
CA GLU A 257 -4.11 22.60 -13.39
C GLU A 257 -3.91 21.52 -12.31
N ASN A 258 -3.05 21.77 -11.32
CA ASN A 258 -2.79 20.87 -10.19
C ASN A 258 -3.97 20.77 -9.22
N SER A 259 -5.02 21.58 -9.38
CA SER A 259 -6.20 21.59 -8.51
C SER A 259 -7.45 21.07 -9.22
N LEU A 260 -7.43 20.86 -10.54
CA LEU A 260 -8.62 20.46 -11.30
C LEU A 260 -9.20 19.12 -10.83
N GLY A 261 -8.34 18.10 -10.65
CA GLY A 261 -8.77 16.78 -10.18
C GLY A 261 -9.22 16.81 -8.72
N ALA A 262 -8.53 17.57 -7.87
CA ALA A 262 -8.92 17.77 -6.48
C ALA A 262 -10.31 18.43 -6.38
N ASN A 263 -10.54 19.51 -7.11
CA ASN A 263 -11.83 20.21 -7.13
C ASN A 263 -12.95 19.34 -7.73
N GLU A 264 -12.62 18.45 -8.67
CA GLU A 264 -13.56 17.47 -9.22
C GLU A 264 -13.98 16.42 -8.16
N LEU A 265 -13.05 15.91 -7.34
CA LEU A 265 -13.38 15.04 -6.21
C LEU A 265 -14.31 15.74 -5.21
N LEU A 266 -14.05 17.02 -4.90
CA LEU A 266 -14.94 17.81 -4.04
C LEU A 266 -16.35 17.93 -4.63
N ARG A 267 -16.45 18.13 -5.94
CA ARG A 267 -17.74 18.14 -6.65
C ARG A 267 -18.47 16.80 -6.55
N PHE A 268 -17.74 15.69 -6.48
CA PHE A 268 -18.29 14.35 -6.29
C PHE A 268 -18.55 13.97 -4.82
N GLY A 269 -18.40 14.92 -3.89
CA GLY A 269 -18.77 14.74 -2.49
C GLY A 269 -17.63 14.32 -1.57
N ALA A 270 -16.37 14.38 -2.01
CA ALA A 270 -15.24 14.23 -1.11
C ALA A 270 -15.24 15.32 -0.02
N LYS A 271 -14.81 14.97 1.20
CA LYS A 271 -14.77 15.92 2.33
C LYS A 271 -13.74 17.02 2.07
N MET A 272 -14.16 18.27 2.18
CA MET A 272 -13.25 19.40 2.09
C MET A 272 -12.40 19.52 3.35
N VAL A 273 -11.09 19.76 3.18
CA VAL A 273 -10.14 19.97 4.27
C VAL A 273 -9.50 21.35 4.16
N THR A 274 -9.59 22.11 5.23
CA THR A 274 -9.00 23.46 5.36
C THR A 274 -8.17 23.62 6.63
N LYS A 275 -8.34 22.74 7.62
CA LYS A 275 -7.62 22.71 8.89
C LYS A 275 -7.36 21.27 9.34
N SER A 276 -6.38 21.07 10.21
CA SER A 276 -5.96 19.73 10.68
C SER A 276 -7.09 18.94 11.34
N THR A 277 -8.02 19.63 12.02
CA THR A 277 -9.17 19.01 12.69
C THR A 277 -10.12 18.33 11.70
N ASP A 278 -10.28 18.87 10.48
CA ASP A 278 -11.09 18.23 9.44
C ASP A 278 -10.52 16.84 9.09
N ILE A 279 -9.19 16.68 9.15
CA ILE A 279 -8.52 15.39 8.91
C ILE A 279 -8.77 14.45 10.09
N MET A 280 -8.54 14.92 11.31
CA MET A 280 -8.61 14.08 12.52
C MET A 280 -10.01 13.52 12.76
N GLU A 281 -11.07 14.27 12.45
CA GLU A 281 -12.46 13.81 12.54
C GLU A 281 -12.79 12.62 11.63
N SER A 282 -12.00 12.43 10.56
CA SER A 282 -12.18 11.37 9.57
C SER A 282 -11.36 10.12 9.87
N ILE A 283 -10.48 10.15 10.88
CA ILE A 283 -9.61 9.01 11.20
C ILE A 283 -10.31 8.08 12.19
N GLN A 284 -10.50 6.84 11.73
CA GLN A 284 -11.02 5.76 12.53
C GLN A 284 -9.90 4.82 12.97
N LEU A 285 -10.03 4.27 14.18
CA LEU A 285 -9.25 3.12 14.59
C LEU A 285 -9.82 1.87 13.91
N PHE A 286 -8.93 1.04 13.37
CA PHE A 286 -9.31 -0.28 12.92
C PHE A 286 -9.34 -1.19 14.14
N ASP A 287 -10.54 -1.56 14.59
CA ASP A 287 -10.68 -2.51 15.68
C ASP A 287 -10.03 -3.84 15.29
N THR A 288 -9.26 -4.39 16.20
CA THR A 288 -8.74 -5.76 16.06
C THR A 288 -9.90 -6.69 16.38
N ILE A 289 -10.47 -7.34 15.36
CA ILE A 289 -11.48 -8.41 15.55
C ILE A 289 -10.85 -9.58 16.30
#